data_AF-A0A7K0PFI3-F1
#
_entry.id   AF-A0A7K0PFI3-F1
#
_cell.length_a   1.000
_cell.length_b   1.000
_cell.length_c   1.000
_cell.angle_alpha   90.00
_cell.angle_beta   90.00
_cell.angle_gamma   90.00
#
_symmetry.space_group_name_H-M   'P 1'
#
loop_
_entity.id
_entity.type
_entity.pdbx_description
1 polymer ?
#
loop_
_entity_poly.entity_id
_entity_poly.type
_entity_poly.pdbx_seq_one_letter_code
_entity_poly.pdbx_strand_id
1 'polypeptide(L)'
;TGHPSFVMSNSFTNQTIAQIELFANNDDGKYENQVYVLPKHLDEKVARLHLDALGVKLTVLSQEQADYIGVPVEGPYKPDHYRY
;
A
#
# COMPACT_ATOMS: atom_id res chain seq x y z
N THR A 1 -22.12 -13.52 9.66
CA THR A 1 -20.70 -13.75 10.01
C THR A 1 -19.80 -12.56 9.69
N GLY A 2 -20.33 -11.37 9.37
CA GLY A 2 -19.49 -10.20 9.04
C GLY A 2 -18.96 -10.23 7.60
N HIS A 3 -17.93 -9.45 7.32
CA HIS A 3 -17.30 -9.39 5.99
C HIS A 3 -16.66 -10.72 5.58
N PRO A 4 -16.65 -11.05 4.27
CA PRO A 4 -15.97 -12.24 3.77
C PRO A 4 -14.45 -12.14 3.90
N SER A 5 -13.79 -13.30 3.99
CA SER A 5 -12.36 -13.40 4.28
C SER A 5 -11.48 -12.63 3.29
N PHE A 6 -11.84 -12.59 2.00
CA PHE A 6 -11.06 -11.86 0.99
C PHE A 6 -11.04 -10.35 1.25
N VAL A 7 -12.19 -9.77 1.62
CA VAL A 7 -12.27 -8.35 2.01
C VAL A 7 -11.46 -8.12 3.28
N MET A 8 -11.57 -9.02 4.26
CA MET A 8 -10.83 -8.91 5.52
C MET A 8 -9.32 -9.10 5.35
N SER A 9 -8.87 -9.86 4.35
CA SER A 9 -7.45 -10.05 4.03
C SER A 9 -6.77 -8.72 3.71
N ASN A 10 -7.44 -7.81 3.00
CA ASN A 10 -6.93 -6.47 2.71
C ASN A 10 -6.73 -5.67 4.01
N SER A 11 -7.75 -5.65 4.88
CA SER A 11 -7.69 -4.95 6.16
C SER A 11 -6.62 -5.53 7.09
N PHE A 12 -6.54 -6.86 7.21
CA PHE A 12 -5.60 -7.53 8.10
C PHE A 12 -4.15 -7.48 7.60
N THR A 13 -3.94 -7.42 6.29
CA THR A 13 -2.60 -7.14 5.73
C THR A 13 -2.14 -5.75 6.15
N ASN A 14 -2.99 -4.72 6.02
CA ASN A 14 -2.68 -3.37 6.49
C ASN A 14 -2.38 -3.33 8.00
N GLN A 15 -3.19 -4.02 8.82
CA GLN A 15 -2.92 -4.11 10.26
C GLN A 15 -1.59 -4.79 10.57
N THR A 16 -1.26 -5.89 9.88
CA THR A 16 0.00 -6.61 10.08
C THR A 16 1.20 -5.73 9.71
N ILE A 17 1.12 -5.02 8.58
CA ILE A 17 2.15 -4.07 8.16
C ILE A 17 2.33 -2.95 9.20
N ALA A 18 1.24 -2.38 9.71
CA ALA A 18 1.31 -1.36 10.74
C ALA A 18 1.95 -1.87 12.04
N GLN A 19 1.65 -3.10 12.45
CA GLN A 19 2.27 -3.72 13.61
C GLN A 19 3.78 -3.94 13.40
N ILE A 20 4.18 -4.41 12.22
CA ILE A 20 5.60 -4.58 11.86
C ILE A 20 6.33 -3.23 11.88
N GLU A 21 5.73 -2.17 11.31
CA GLU A 21 6.32 -0.83 11.26
C GLU A 21 6.53 -0.26 12.67
N LEU A 22 5.51 -0.32 13.51
CA LEU A 22 5.60 0.17 14.89
C LEU A 22 6.60 -0.64 15.71
N PHE A 23 6.64 -1.96 15.54
CA PHE A 23 7.55 -2.82 16.27
C PHE A 23 9.00 -2.63 15.85
N ALA A 24 9.27 -2.53 14.54
CA ALA A 24 10.62 -2.51 14.01
C ALA A 24 11.25 -1.11 13.95
N ASN A 25 10.44 -0.05 13.90
CA ASN A 25 10.94 1.30 13.60
C ASN A 25 10.60 2.36 14.65
N ASN A 26 10.10 1.98 15.83
CA ASN A 26 9.74 2.95 16.88
C ASN A 26 10.79 3.09 18.01
N ASP A 27 11.87 2.32 18.00
CA ASP A 27 12.86 2.33 19.09
C ASP A 27 13.53 3.70 19.30
N ASP A 28 13.70 4.49 18.24
CA ASP A 28 14.31 5.83 18.29
C ASP A 28 13.28 6.97 18.50
N GLY A 29 12.03 6.65 18.86
CA GLY A 29 10.97 7.64 19.03
C GLY A 29 10.47 8.23 17.71
N LYS A 30 10.55 7.46 16.61
CA LYS A 30 10.05 7.85 15.28
C LYS A 30 8.57 8.27 15.31
N TYR A 31 7.77 7.65 16.18
CA TYR A 31 6.35 7.94 16.33
C TYR A 31 6.06 8.63 17.66
N GLU A 32 5.40 9.79 17.58
CA GLU A 32 4.86 10.49 18.75
C GLU A 32 3.47 9.97 19.11
N ASN A 33 2.86 10.53 20.16
CA ASN A 33 1.46 10.28 20.52
C ASN A 33 0.50 11.01 19.58
N GLN A 34 0.54 10.63 18.30
CA GLN A 34 -0.27 11.20 17.22
C GLN A 34 -0.85 10.07 16.35
N VAL A 35 -1.79 10.43 15.47
CA VAL A 35 -2.38 9.49 14.53
C VAL A 35 -1.63 9.56 13.21
N TYR A 36 -1.12 8.41 12.77
CA TYR A 36 -0.40 8.26 11.51
C TYR A 36 -1.19 7.35 10.56
N VAL A 37 -0.96 7.52 9.27
CA VAL A 37 -1.46 6.64 8.21
C VAL A 37 -0.29 5.92 7.55
N LEU A 38 -0.52 4.71 7.05
CA LEU A 38 0.51 4.00 6.30
C LEU A 38 0.85 4.77 5.00
N PRO A 39 2.13 4.81 4.59
CA PRO A 39 2.52 5.44 3.33
C PRO A 39 1.91 4.71 2.12
N LYS A 40 1.62 5.47 1.06
CA LYS A 40 0.88 5.00 -0.13
C LYS A 40 1.47 3.76 -0.80
N HIS A 41 2.80 3.62 -0.83
CA HIS A 41 3.45 2.45 -1.43
C HIS A 41 3.10 1.13 -0.71
N LEU A 42 2.80 1.17 0.61
CA LEU A 42 2.36 -0.01 1.35
C LEU A 42 0.92 -0.37 1.02
N ASP A 43 0.06 0.62 0.80
CA ASP A 43 -1.32 0.41 0.36
C ASP A 43 -1.36 -0.21 -1.05
N GLU A 44 -0.53 0.30 -1.98
CA GLU A 44 -0.34 -0.30 -3.30
C GLU A 44 0.22 -1.72 -3.23
N LYS A 45 1.12 -1.99 -2.28
CA LYS A 45 1.62 -3.35 -2.01
C LYS A 45 0.51 -4.28 -1.55
N VAL A 46 -0.37 -3.83 -0.65
CA VAL A 46 -1.54 -4.62 -0.23
C VAL A 46 -2.41 -4.93 -1.43
N ALA A 47 -2.76 -3.95 -2.25
CA ALA A 47 -3.56 -4.17 -3.46
C ALA A 47 -2.89 -5.19 -4.41
N ARG A 48 -1.58 -5.04 -4.66
CA ARG A 48 -0.81 -5.93 -5.54
C ARG A 48 -0.81 -7.38 -5.08
N LEU A 49 -0.70 -7.64 -3.77
CA LEU A 49 -0.74 -8.98 -3.19
C LEU A 49 -2.06 -9.73 -3.44
N HIS A 50 -3.15 -9.01 -3.73
CA HIS A 50 -4.47 -9.61 -3.92
C HIS A 50 -4.86 -9.80 -5.41
N LEU A 51 -4.09 -9.25 -6.37
CA LEU A 51 -4.42 -9.29 -7.80
C LEU A 51 -4.40 -10.70 -8.38
N ASP A 52 -3.39 -11.50 -8.03
CA ASP A 52 -3.22 -12.86 -8.55
C ASP A 52 -4.38 -13.77 -8.14
N ALA A 53 -4.88 -13.62 -6.90
CA ALA A 53 -6.03 -14.35 -6.41
C ALA A 53 -7.33 -14.03 -7.18
N LEU A 54 -7.38 -12.88 -7.86
CA LEU A 54 -8.47 -12.45 -8.74
C LEU A 54 -8.20 -12.75 -10.22
N GLY A 55 -7.04 -13.30 -10.57
CA GLY A 55 -6.63 -13.54 -11.95
C GLY A 55 -6.36 -12.26 -12.76
N VAL A 56 -6.09 -11.14 -12.08
CA VAL A 56 -5.85 -9.84 -12.71
C VAL A 56 -4.41 -9.76 -13.21
N LYS A 57 -4.21 -9.30 -14.45
CA LYS A 57 -2.90 -8.96 -15.00
C LYS A 57 -2.73 -7.45 -15.02
N LEU A 58 -1.80 -6.94 -14.23
CA LEU A 58 -1.50 -5.51 -14.18
C LEU A 58 -0.50 -5.15 -15.29
N THR A 59 -0.78 -4.10 -16.05
CA THR A 59 0.15 -3.55 -17.03
C THR A 59 1.34 -2.91 -16.33
N VAL A 60 2.55 -3.11 -16.87
CA VAL A 60 3.78 -2.46 -16.39
C VAL A 60 4.07 -1.25 -17.28
N LEU A 61 4.28 -0.08 -16.67
CA LEU A 61 4.67 1.13 -17.40
C LEU A 61 6.05 0.96 -18.01
N SER A 62 6.24 1.42 -19.25
CA SER A 62 7.60 1.68 -19.74
C SER A 62 8.20 2.88 -19.00
N GLN A 63 9.53 3.01 -19.03
CA GLN A 63 10.20 4.17 -18.44
C GLN A 63 9.69 5.48 -19.06
N GLU A 64 9.52 5.52 -20.40
CA GLU A 64 8.99 6.68 -21.10
C GLU A 64 7.58 7.07 -20.64
N GLN A 65 6.69 6.10 -20.41
CA GLN A 65 5.34 6.36 -19.92
C GLN A 65 5.34 6.87 -18.48
N ALA A 66 6.19 6.28 -17.63
CA ALA A 66 6.36 6.66 -16.24
C ALA A 66 6.88 8.11 -16.12
N ASP A 67 7.91 8.44 -16.91
CA ASP A 67 8.46 9.79 -17.00
C ASP A 67 7.42 10.79 -17.54
N TYR A 68 6.63 10.40 -18.54
CA TYR A 68 5.60 11.24 -19.14
C TYR A 68 4.52 11.69 -18.13
N ILE A 69 4.11 10.80 -17.22
CA ILE A 69 3.13 11.13 -16.17
C ILE A 69 3.77 11.51 -14.82
N GLY A 70 5.10 11.54 -14.76
CA GLY A 70 5.85 11.97 -13.57
C GLY A 70 5.73 11.04 -12.37
N VAL A 71 5.69 9.72 -12.58
CA VAL A 71 5.67 8.71 -11.50
C VAL A 71 6.78 7.67 -11.70
N PRO A 72 7.27 6.99 -10.64
CA PRO A 72 8.16 5.83 -10.81
C PRO A 72 7.43 4.65 -11.45
N VAL A 73 8.14 3.78 -12.18
CA VAL A 73 7.59 2.54 -12.74
C VAL A 73 6.97 1.63 -11.66
N GLU A 74 7.56 1.63 -10.46
CA GLU A 74 7.10 0.84 -9.31
C GLU A 74 6.12 1.59 -8.38
N GLY A 75 5.75 2.83 -8.75
CA GLY A 75 4.90 3.70 -7.93
C GLY A 75 5.67 4.44 -6.80
N PRO A 76 4.96 5.19 -5.92
CA PRO A 76 3.51 5.35 -5.90
C PRO A 76 2.95 6.00 -7.16
N TYR A 77 1.80 5.51 -7.62
CA TYR A 77 1.21 5.92 -8.91
C TYR A 77 0.27 7.11 -8.81
N LYS A 78 0.06 7.66 -7.61
CA LYS A 78 -0.89 8.74 -7.34
C LYS A 78 -0.36 9.70 -6.27
N PRO A 79 -0.71 10.99 -6.34
CA PRO A 79 -0.35 11.95 -5.30
C PRO A 79 -1.12 11.68 -4.00
N ASP A 80 -0.65 12.24 -2.88
CA ASP A 80 -1.20 11.96 -1.55
C ASP A 80 -2.66 12.39 -1.39
N HIS A 81 -3.06 13.51 -2.00
CA HIS A 81 -4.43 14.04 -1.93
C HIS A 81 -5.42 13.33 -2.87
N TYR A 82 -4.98 12.29 -3.60
CA TYR A 82 -5.83 11.52 -4.48
C TYR A 82 -6.81 10.65 -3.70
N ARG A 83 -8.07 10.58 -4.14
CA ARG A 83 -9.16 9.99 -3.34
C ARG A 83 -9.30 8.47 -3.46
N TYR A 84 -8.82 7.86 -4.56
CA TYR A 84 -8.60 6.41 -4.78
C TYR A 84 -7.83 6.19 -6.06
#